data_AF-A0AAD0RI06-F1
#
_entry.id   AF-A0AAD0RI06-F1
#
_cell.length_a   1.000
_cell.length_b   1.000
_cell.length_c   1.000
_cell.angle_alpha   90.00
_cell.angle_beta   90.00
_cell.angle_gamma   90.00
#
_symmetry.space_group_name_H-M   'P 1'
#
loop_
_entity.id
_entity.type
_entity.pdbx_description
1 polymer ?
#
loop_
_entity_poly.entity_id
_entity_poly.type
_entity_poly.pdbx_seq_one_letter_code
_entity_poly.pdbx_strand_id
1 'polypeptide(L)'
;MSDAVRRGKPSKIDMLPEDIKKMLDEMLRDSGNSQADILDAINRRILDAGMDEEATISRSGLSRHAQKTEAIGKRLRELRETTKALTAELGDKPTGDTTKMILEMGRSQLFTAMQKQMLNPSEDDDVDIGMIKDAMLAAQRLEATAMKAHQREKDIRKAFAEEAANAVGDELRGEDGMSEELEDKIRGILLGKA
;
A
#
# COMPACT_ATOMS: atom_id res chain seq x y z
N MET A 1 34.42 -18.71 14.52
CA MET A 1 34.99 -18.33 13.21
C MET A 1 33.96 -17.45 12.52
N SER A 2 34.05 -16.14 12.72
CA SER A 2 33.19 -15.15 12.06
C SER A 2 33.71 -14.93 10.65
N ASP A 3 33.01 -15.47 9.66
CA ASP A 3 33.37 -15.32 8.26
C ASP A 3 33.09 -13.87 7.86
N ALA A 4 34.16 -13.07 7.72
CA ALA A 4 34.06 -11.68 7.35
C ALA A 4 33.53 -11.60 5.91
N VAL A 5 32.30 -11.12 5.73
CA VAL A 5 31.68 -10.89 4.43
C VAL A 5 32.52 -9.85 3.66
N ARG A 6 33.43 -10.34 2.81
CA ARG A 6 34.17 -9.48 1.89
C ARG A 6 33.22 -9.06 0.79
N ARG A 7 33.11 -7.74 0.57
CA ARG A 7 32.32 -7.13 -0.51
C ARG A 7 32.71 -7.81 -1.83
N GLY A 8 31.81 -8.63 -2.37
CA GLY A 8 32.04 -9.31 -3.64
C GLY A 8 32.30 -8.27 -4.73
N LYS A 9 33.20 -8.57 -5.67
CA LYS A 9 33.43 -7.72 -6.85
C LYS A 9 32.07 -7.42 -7.51
N PRO A 10 31.74 -6.14 -7.82
CA PRO A 10 30.50 -5.78 -8.50
C PRO A 10 30.29 -6.65 -9.74
N SER A 11 29.06 -7.11 -9.97
CA SER A 11 28.80 -7.93 -11.15
C SER A 11 28.87 -7.08 -12.40
N LYS A 12 29.14 -7.69 -13.56
CA LYS A 12 29.12 -6.96 -14.84
C LYS A 12 27.76 -6.30 -15.11
N ILE A 13 26.67 -6.87 -14.60
CA ILE A 13 25.32 -6.30 -14.69
C ILE A 13 25.19 -5.03 -13.86
N ASP A 14 25.79 -4.98 -12.68
CA ASP A 14 25.75 -3.79 -11.80
C ASP A 14 26.53 -2.61 -12.40
N MET A 15 27.50 -2.91 -13.27
CA MET A 15 28.35 -1.93 -13.96
C MET A 15 27.78 -1.48 -15.32
N LEU A 16 26.63 -2.02 -15.74
CA LEU A 16 26.01 -1.62 -16.99
C LEU A 16 25.50 -0.17 -16.92
N PRO A 17 25.59 0.58 -18.03
CA PRO A 17 24.88 1.84 -18.20
C PRO A 17 23.37 1.70 -17.91
N GLU A 18 22.76 2.73 -17.34
CA GLU A 18 21.38 2.71 -16.86
C GLU A 18 20.36 2.41 -17.98
N ASP A 19 20.61 2.87 -19.20
CA ASP A 19 19.78 2.58 -20.37
C ASP A 19 19.77 1.10 -20.75
N ILE A 20 20.94 0.45 -20.71
CA ILE A 20 21.07 -0.99 -20.98
C ILE A 20 20.49 -1.81 -19.83
N LYS A 21 20.70 -1.38 -18.58
CA LYS A 21 20.13 -2.02 -17.40
C LYS A 21 18.61 -1.98 -17.40
N LYS A 22 18.03 -0.85 -17.80
CA LYS A 22 16.57 -0.70 -17.96
C LYS A 22 16.02 -1.64 -19.03
N MET A 23 16.68 -1.74 -20.18
CA MET A 23 16.32 -2.70 -21.24
C MET A 23 16.37 -4.14 -20.73
N LEU A 24 17.42 -4.51 -19.99
CA LEU A 24 17.55 -5.83 -19.37
C LEU A 24 16.38 -6.13 -18.42
N ASP A 25 16.05 -5.20 -17.53
CA ASP A 25 14.97 -5.35 -16.56
C ASP A 25 13.58 -5.38 -17.20
N GLU A 26 13.38 -4.71 -18.34
CA GLU A 26 12.14 -4.77 -19.12
C GLU A 26 11.99 -6.14 -19.78
N MET A 27 13.04 -6.63 -20.45
CA MET A 27 13.02 -7.95 -21.10
C MET A 27 12.85 -9.09 -20.10
N LEU A 28 13.41 -8.98 -18.88
CA LEU A 28 13.24 -9.96 -17.81
C LEU A 28 11.81 -10.01 -17.24
N ARG A 29 11.03 -8.94 -17.35
CA ARG A 29 9.62 -8.92 -16.93
C ARG A 29 8.68 -9.52 -17.97
N ASP A 30 9.07 -9.47 -19.23
CA ASP A 30 8.31 -10.03 -20.34
C ASP A 30 8.58 -11.54 -20.46
N SER A 31 7.56 -12.34 -20.15
CA SER A 31 7.61 -13.81 -20.24
C SER A 31 7.82 -14.36 -21.67
N GLY A 32 7.73 -13.51 -22.70
CA GLY A 32 7.98 -13.89 -24.09
C GLY A 32 9.45 -14.09 -24.45
N ASN A 33 10.39 -13.56 -23.65
CA ASN A 33 11.82 -13.62 -23.97
C ASN A 33 12.49 -14.82 -23.28
N SER A 34 13.22 -15.65 -24.04
CA SER A 34 14.08 -16.66 -23.42
C SER A 34 15.34 -16.02 -22.84
N GLN A 35 15.94 -16.63 -21.81
CA GLN A 35 17.21 -16.13 -21.26
C GLN A 35 18.33 -16.07 -22.31
N ALA A 36 18.28 -16.90 -23.36
CA ALA A 36 19.24 -16.84 -24.45
C ALA A 36 19.02 -15.57 -25.30
N ASP A 37 17.76 -15.27 -25.64
CA ASP A 37 17.42 -14.08 -26.41
C ASP A 37 17.76 -12.79 -25.66
N ILE A 38 17.50 -12.75 -24.35
CA ILE A 38 17.87 -11.63 -23.48
C ILE A 38 19.38 -11.46 -23.46
N LEU A 39 20.14 -12.55 -23.30
CA LEU A 39 21.59 -12.50 -23.26
C LEU A 39 22.16 -11.92 -24.57
N ASP A 40 21.66 -12.41 -25.70
CA ASP A 40 22.11 -11.98 -27.02
C ASP A 40 21.73 -10.53 -27.30
N ALA A 41 20.49 -10.12 -27.00
CA ALA A 41 20.01 -8.76 -27.20
C ALA A 41 20.82 -7.75 -26.36
N ILE A 42 21.07 -8.07 -25.09
CA ILE A 42 21.82 -7.18 -24.19
C ILE A 42 23.29 -7.11 -24.58
N ASN A 43 23.92 -8.24 -24.91
CA ASN A 43 25.32 -8.22 -25.34
C ASN A 43 25.51 -7.48 -26.67
N ARG A 44 24.59 -7.61 -27.64
CA ARG A 44 24.60 -6.78 -28.85
C ARG A 44 24.49 -5.31 -28.50
N ARG A 45 23.53 -4.94 -27.63
CA ARG A 45 23.33 -3.55 -27.23
C ARG A 45 24.54 -2.94 -26.51
N ILE A 46 25.29 -3.73 -25.74
CA ILE A 46 26.56 -3.34 -25.10
C ILE A 46 27.60 -3.00 -26.16
N LEU A 47 27.78 -3.86 -27.16
CA LEU A 47 28.74 -3.64 -28.25
C LEU A 47 28.34 -2.46 -29.15
N ASP A 48 27.05 -2.34 -29.48
CA ASP A 48 26.50 -1.22 -30.25
C ASP A 48 26.66 0.13 -29.53
N ALA A 49 26.74 0.12 -28.20
CA ALA A 49 27.05 1.30 -27.39
C ALA A 49 28.53 1.71 -27.44
N GLY A 50 29.37 0.96 -28.17
CA GLY A 50 30.82 1.16 -28.24
C GLY A 50 31.58 0.66 -27.02
N MET A 51 30.96 -0.20 -26.19
CA MET A 51 31.65 -0.81 -25.06
C MET A 51 32.47 -2.03 -25.51
N ASP A 52 33.50 -2.36 -24.74
CA ASP A 52 34.37 -3.51 -25.00
C ASP A 52 33.64 -4.86 -24.82
N GLU A 53 34.11 -5.91 -25.48
CA GLU A 53 33.64 -7.28 -25.31
C GLU A 53 33.76 -7.74 -23.85
N GLU A 54 34.74 -7.22 -23.10
CA GLU A 54 34.87 -7.48 -21.67
C GLU A 54 33.68 -6.95 -20.85
N ALA A 55 32.93 -5.97 -21.34
CA ALA A 55 31.72 -5.47 -20.69
C ALA A 55 30.50 -6.38 -20.87
N THR A 56 30.56 -7.34 -21.81
CA THR A 56 29.46 -8.28 -22.05
C THR A 56 29.13 -9.11 -20.81
N ILE A 57 27.84 -9.36 -20.62
CA ILE A 57 27.32 -10.14 -19.50
C ILE A 57 27.37 -11.63 -19.84
N SER A 58 27.52 -12.44 -18.79
CA SER A 58 27.51 -13.89 -18.92
C SER A 58 26.14 -14.48 -18.61
N ARG A 59 25.86 -15.69 -19.12
CA ARG A 59 24.64 -16.45 -18.81
C ARG A 59 24.45 -16.64 -17.30
N SER A 60 25.52 -16.90 -16.55
CA SER A 60 25.44 -17.07 -15.09
C SER A 60 25.20 -15.75 -14.36
N GLY A 61 25.74 -14.64 -14.87
CA GLY A 61 25.40 -13.29 -14.39
C GLY A 61 23.93 -12.98 -14.59
N LEU A 62 23.44 -13.19 -15.81
CA LEU A 62 22.03 -12.99 -16.17
C LEU A 62 21.10 -13.83 -15.30
N SER A 63 21.40 -15.13 -15.14
CA SER A 63 20.57 -16.04 -14.32
C SER A 63 20.47 -15.58 -12.87
N ARG A 64 21.58 -15.10 -12.27
CA ARG A 64 21.55 -14.60 -10.89
C ARG A 64 20.71 -13.32 -10.77
N HIS A 65 20.85 -12.40 -11.73
CA HIS A 65 20.05 -11.18 -11.76
C HIS A 65 18.57 -11.49 -11.96
N ALA A 66 18.23 -12.37 -12.90
CA ALA A 66 16.86 -12.83 -13.12
C ALA A 66 16.23 -13.46 -11.87
N GLN A 67 16.97 -14.32 -11.15
CA GLN A 67 16.52 -14.91 -9.89
C GLN A 67 16.26 -13.84 -8.82
N LYS A 68 17.14 -12.84 -8.71
CA LYS A 68 16.97 -11.71 -7.80
C LYS A 68 15.69 -10.92 -8.14
N THR A 69 15.49 -10.59 -9.42
CA THR A 69 14.29 -9.87 -9.90
C THR A 69 13.01 -10.66 -9.66
N GLU A 70 13.02 -11.97 -9.91
CA GLU A 70 11.87 -12.83 -9.67
C GLU A 70 11.53 -12.96 -8.18
N ALA A 71 12.54 -13.02 -7.30
CA ALA A 71 12.33 -13.02 -5.86
C ALA A 71 11.59 -11.75 -5.37
N ILE A 72 11.90 -10.58 -5.95
CA ILE A 72 11.15 -9.33 -5.69
C ILE A 72 9.71 -9.48 -6.17
N GLY A 73 9.55 -9.93 -7.42
CA GLY A 73 8.24 -10.07 -8.05
C GLY A 73 7.32 -10.99 -7.26
N LYS A 74 7.85 -12.11 -6.77
CA LYS A 74 7.15 -13.04 -5.88
C LYS A 74 6.70 -12.35 -4.59
N ARG A 75 7.60 -11.66 -3.89
CA ARG A 75 7.28 -10.98 -2.63
C ARG A 75 6.23 -9.88 -2.83
N LEU A 76 6.27 -9.18 -3.97
CA LEU A 76 5.27 -8.16 -4.30
C LEU A 76 3.88 -8.77 -4.56
N ARG A 77 3.81 -9.93 -5.23
CA ARG A 77 2.54 -10.65 -5.43
C ARG A 77 1.96 -11.13 -4.09
N GLU A 78 2.79 -11.69 -3.22
CA GLU A 78 2.39 -12.11 -1.87
C GLU A 78 1.86 -10.94 -1.02
N LEU A 79 2.51 -9.78 -1.10
CA LEU A 79 2.04 -8.56 -0.43
C LEU A 79 0.68 -8.11 -0.97
N ARG A 80 0.49 -8.12 -2.28
CA ARG A 80 -0.80 -7.75 -2.90
C ARG A 80 -1.93 -8.70 -2.48
N GLU A 81 -1.68 -10.00 -2.43
CA GLU A 81 -2.68 -10.97 -1.97
C GLU A 81 -3.05 -10.77 -0.49
N THR A 82 -2.05 -10.63 0.38
CA THR A 82 -2.25 -10.33 1.82
C THR A 82 -3.06 -9.05 2.02
N THR A 83 -2.74 -8.04 1.22
CA THR A 83 -3.41 -6.74 1.21
C THR A 83 -4.86 -6.83 0.75
N LYS A 84 -5.14 -7.63 -0.29
CA LYS A 84 -6.49 -7.85 -0.81
C LYS A 84 -7.38 -8.55 0.23
N ALA A 85 -6.83 -9.54 0.94
CA ALA A 85 -7.52 -10.19 2.05
C ALA A 85 -7.88 -9.20 3.17
N LEU A 86 -6.94 -8.34 3.57
CA LEU A 86 -7.17 -7.30 4.59
C LEU A 86 -8.20 -6.25 4.14
N THR A 87 -8.20 -5.88 2.85
CA THR A 87 -9.17 -4.94 2.28
C THR A 87 -10.58 -5.54 2.21
N ALA A 88 -10.69 -6.85 1.93
CA ALA A 88 -11.97 -7.56 1.92
C ALA A 88 -12.58 -7.65 3.33
N GLU A 89 -11.76 -7.85 4.37
CA GLU A 89 -12.19 -7.86 5.78
C GLU A 89 -12.72 -6.48 6.25
N LEU A 90 -12.27 -5.40 5.60
CA LEU A 90 -12.72 -4.02 5.86
C LEU A 90 -14.00 -3.62 5.08
N GLY A 91 -14.50 -4.51 4.22
CA GLY A 91 -15.38 -4.20 3.10
C GLY A 91 -16.87 -3.93 3.37
N ASP A 92 -17.28 -3.50 4.57
CA ASP A 92 -18.73 -3.40 4.88
C ASP A 92 -19.19 -2.10 5.60
N LYS A 93 -18.43 -0.99 5.52
CA LYS A 93 -18.88 0.31 6.08
C LYS A 93 -18.67 1.53 5.18
N PRO A 94 -19.58 2.54 5.20
CA PRO A 94 -19.71 3.58 4.16
C PRO A 94 -18.63 4.68 4.12
N THR A 95 -17.42 4.43 4.62
CA THR A 95 -16.40 5.48 4.84
C THR A 95 -14.99 5.04 4.45
N GLY A 96 -14.87 4.06 3.56
CA GLY A 96 -13.61 3.37 3.23
C GLY A 96 -12.58 4.16 2.43
N ASP A 97 -12.76 5.46 2.16
CA ASP A 97 -11.87 6.20 1.24
C ASP A 97 -10.59 6.71 1.90
N THR A 98 -10.64 7.18 3.14
CA THR A 98 -9.44 7.62 3.88
C THR A 98 -8.50 6.46 4.21
N THR A 99 -9.07 5.33 4.62
CA THR A 99 -8.31 4.12 4.95
C THR A 99 -7.65 3.53 3.71
N LYS A 100 -8.36 3.52 2.57
CA LYS A 100 -7.78 3.14 1.28
C LYS A 100 -6.61 4.05 0.93
N MET A 101 -6.75 5.37 1.10
CA MET A 101 -5.69 6.32 0.81
C MET A 101 -4.44 6.11 1.70
N ILE A 102 -4.61 5.88 3.00
CA ILE A 102 -3.50 5.57 3.93
C ILE A 102 -2.82 4.26 3.54
N LEU A 103 -3.60 3.24 3.17
CA LEU A 103 -3.07 1.97 2.69
C LEU A 103 -2.30 2.12 1.38
N GLU A 104 -2.82 2.88 0.40
CA GLU A 104 -2.11 3.15 -0.86
C GLU A 104 -0.81 3.94 -0.63
N MET A 105 -0.83 4.94 0.26
CA MET A 105 0.38 5.70 0.63
C MET A 105 1.41 4.80 1.31
N GLY A 106 0.99 3.95 2.26
CA GLY A 106 1.88 2.99 2.92
C GLY A 106 2.48 1.97 1.95
N ARG A 107 1.69 1.46 0.99
CA ARG A 107 2.17 0.57 -0.08
C ARG A 107 3.21 1.26 -0.97
N SER A 108 2.97 2.51 -1.36
CA SER A 108 3.91 3.28 -2.18
C SER A 108 5.25 3.48 -1.46
N GLN A 109 5.22 3.74 -0.16
CA GLN A 109 6.43 3.88 0.65
C GLN A 109 7.17 2.55 0.83
N LEU A 110 6.44 1.46 1.11
CA LEU A 110 7.02 0.12 1.19
C LEU A 110 7.69 -0.29 -0.13
N PHE A 111 7.05 0.00 -1.27
CA PHE A 111 7.62 -0.25 -2.59
C PHE A 111 8.92 0.53 -2.82
N THR A 112 8.92 1.81 -2.45
CA THR A 112 10.10 2.68 -2.58
C THR A 112 11.26 2.16 -1.72
N ALA A 113 10.96 1.73 -0.49
CA ALA A 113 11.96 1.18 0.42
C ALA A 113 12.51 -0.17 -0.07
N MET A 114 11.65 -1.07 -0.54
CA MET A 114 12.06 -2.34 -1.15
C MET A 114 12.93 -2.13 -2.39
N GLN A 115 12.57 -1.18 -3.25
CA GLN A 115 13.35 -0.86 -4.45
C GLN A 115 14.75 -0.34 -4.07
N LYS A 116 14.86 0.53 -3.06
CA LYS A 116 16.16 1.05 -2.58
C LYS A 116 17.07 -0.05 -2.03
N GLN A 117 16.56 -0.90 -1.14
CA GLN A 117 17.34 -2.02 -0.58
C GLN A 117 17.78 -3.03 -1.65
N MET A 118 16.94 -3.23 -2.67
CA MET A 118 17.24 -4.11 -3.80
C MET A 118 18.33 -3.59 -4.73
N LEU A 119 18.29 -2.30 -5.03
CA LEU A 119 19.25 -1.65 -5.93
C LEU A 119 20.61 -1.42 -5.24
N ASN A 120 20.61 -1.16 -3.93
CA ASN A 120 21.80 -0.89 -3.13
C ASN A 120 21.92 -1.83 -1.91
N PRO A 121 22.16 -3.14 -2.10
CA PRO A 121 22.21 -4.12 -0.99
C PRO A 121 23.45 -3.99 -0.09
N SER A 122 24.28 -2.96 -0.27
CA SER A 122 25.51 -2.71 0.50
C SER A 122 25.44 -1.50 1.43
N GLU A 123 24.30 -0.79 1.48
CA GLU A 123 23.97 0.07 2.60
C GLU A 123 23.28 -0.83 3.64
N ASP A 124 23.84 -0.89 4.85
CA ASP A 124 23.30 -1.63 6.02
C ASP A 124 21.96 -1.04 6.53
N ASP A 125 21.23 -0.33 5.68
CA ASP A 125 19.85 0.06 5.92
C ASP A 125 18.98 -1.16 5.61
N ASP A 126 19.02 -2.13 6.52
CA ASP A 126 18.02 -3.19 6.58
C ASP A 126 16.66 -2.50 6.74
N VAL A 127 15.95 -2.33 5.63
CA VAL A 127 14.56 -1.88 5.67
C VAL A 127 13.78 -2.99 6.35
N ASP A 128 13.47 -2.79 7.62
CA ASP A 128 12.65 -3.72 8.39
C ASP A 128 11.21 -3.68 7.84
N ILE A 129 10.97 -4.58 6.89
CA ILE A 129 9.65 -4.81 6.29
C ILE A 129 8.62 -5.17 7.38
N GLY A 130 9.06 -5.77 8.49
CA GLY A 130 8.25 -5.98 9.68
C GLY A 130 7.83 -4.65 10.32
N MET A 131 8.78 -3.73 10.51
CA MET A 131 8.50 -2.38 11.03
C MET A 131 7.53 -1.60 10.12
N ILE A 132 7.69 -1.67 8.80
CA ILE A 132 6.76 -0.99 7.88
C ILE A 132 5.36 -1.62 7.96
N LYS A 133 5.28 -2.95 7.97
CA LYS A 133 4.01 -3.68 8.16
C LYS A 133 3.35 -3.27 9.48
N ASP A 134 4.11 -3.23 10.56
CA ASP A 134 3.60 -2.92 11.89
C ASP A 134 3.17 -1.45 12.01
N ALA A 135 3.88 -0.52 11.36
CA ALA A 135 3.47 0.88 11.23
C ALA A 135 2.16 1.03 10.45
N MET A 136 1.99 0.29 9.35
CA MET A 136 0.73 0.28 8.58
C MET A 136 -0.43 -0.30 9.40
N LEU A 137 -0.20 -1.39 10.13
CA LEU A 137 -1.20 -1.99 11.04
C LEU A 137 -1.56 -1.06 12.20
N ALA A 138 -0.58 -0.33 12.74
CA ALA A 138 -0.81 0.67 13.77
C ALA A 138 -1.65 1.84 13.25
N ALA A 139 -1.33 2.36 12.06
CA ALA A 139 -2.11 3.42 11.41
C ALA A 139 -3.57 2.98 11.15
N GLN A 140 -3.77 1.77 10.63
CA GLN A 140 -5.09 1.18 10.39
C GLN A 140 -5.91 1.07 11.69
N ARG A 141 -5.29 0.61 12.79
CA ARG A 141 -5.95 0.49 14.10
C ARG A 141 -6.32 1.85 14.69
N LEU A 142 -5.44 2.84 14.52
CA LEU A 142 -5.68 4.21 15.01
C LEU A 142 -6.88 4.84 14.29
N GLU A 143 -6.96 4.64 12.97
CA GLU A 143 -8.06 5.12 12.15
C GLU A 143 -9.37 4.39 12.47
N ALA A 144 -9.35 3.06 12.60
CA ALA A 144 -10.53 2.29 13.03
C ALA A 144 -11.06 2.75 14.41
N THR A 145 -10.16 3.19 15.30
CA THR A 145 -10.53 3.73 16.60
C THR A 145 -11.17 5.12 16.48
N ALA A 146 -10.58 6.01 15.67
CA ALA A 146 -11.15 7.33 15.38
C ALA A 146 -12.54 7.21 14.71
N MET A 147 -12.72 6.26 13.80
CA MET A 147 -13.98 5.97 13.14
C MET A 147 -15.05 5.46 14.11
N LYS A 148 -14.69 4.57 15.04
CA LYS A 148 -15.60 4.14 16.10
C LYS A 148 -15.98 5.28 17.02
N ALA A 149 -15.06 6.20 17.32
CA ALA A 149 -15.35 7.39 18.11
C ALA A 149 -16.35 8.31 17.39
N HIS A 150 -16.15 8.55 16.09
CA HIS A 150 -17.06 9.38 15.31
C HIS A 150 -18.45 8.75 15.13
N GLN A 151 -18.52 7.43 14.92
CA GLN A 151 -19.80 6.72 14.88
C GLN A 151 -20.52 6.81 16.23
N ARG A 152 -19.79 6.57 17.33
CA ARG A 152 -20.35 6.69 18.68
C ARG A 152 -20.85 8.11 18.97
N GLU A 153 -20.15 9.14 18.50
CA GLU A 153 -20.62 10.53 18.61
C GLU A 153 -21.93 10.76 17.85
N LYS A 154 -22.04 10.25 16.62
CA LYS A 154 -23.29 10.31 15.83
C LYS A 154 -24.43 9.58 16.52
N ASP A 155 -24.16 8.39 17.05
CA ASP A 155 -25.16 7.58 17.76
C ASP A 155 -25.63 8.30 19.03
N ILE A 156 -24.72 8.93 19.79
CA ILE A 156 -25.06 9.74 20.96
C ILE A 156 -25.93 10.95 20.57
N ARG A 157 -25.54 11.70 19.52
CA ARG A 157 -26.33 12.86 19.06
C ARG A 157 -27.72 12.44 18.59
N LYS A 158 -27.83 11.30 17.89
CA LYS A 158 -29.10 10.76 17.44
C LYS A 158 -29.97 10.33 18.62
N ALA A 159 -29.42 9.59 19.58
CA ALA A 159 -30.14 9.17 20.77
C ALA A 159 -30.64 10.38 21.59
N PHE A 160 -29.81 11.41 21.74
CA PHE A 160 -30.20 12.66 22.40
C PHE A 160 -31.31 13.40 21.64
N ALA A 161 -31.23 13.48 20.31
CA ALA A 161 -32.28 14.07 19.49
C ALA A 161 -33.62 13.30 19.59
N GLU A 162 -33.56 11.97 19.64
CA GLU A 162 -34.73 11.11 19.86
C GLU A 162 -35.31 11.30 21.26
N GLU A 163 -34.47 11.33 22.30
CA GLU A 163 -34.89 11.59 23.68
C GLU A 163 -35.55 12.97 23.83
N ALA A 164 -34.94 14.01 23.28
CA ALA A 164 -35.49 15.37 23.28
C ALA A 164 -36.81 15.46 22.51
N ALA A 165 -36.93 14.78 21.37
CA ALA A 165 -38.18 14.75 20.60
C ALA A 165 -39.31 14.00 21.34
N ASN A 166 -38.98 12.96 22.10
CA ASN A 166 -39.96 12.24 22.91
C ASN A 166 -40.40 13.08 24.13
N ALA A 167 -39.46 13.74 24.82
CA ALA A 167 -39.78 14.59 25.96
C ALA A 167 -40.74 15.74 25.58
N VAL A 168 -40.57 16.33 24.40
CA VAL A 168 -41.51 17.32 23.83
C VAL A 168 -42.93 16.75 23.73
N GLY A 169 -43.07 15.50 23.29
CA GLY A 169 -44.38 14.84 23.18
C GLY A 169 -44.96 14.37 24.51
N ASP A 170 -44.14 14.17 25.54
CA ASP A 170 -44.63 13.77 26.87
C ASP A 170 -45.01 15.00 27.73
N GLU A 171 -44.27 16.11 27.63
CA GLU A 171 -44.50 17.32 28.44
C GLU A 171 -45.53 18.27 27.82
N LEU A 172 -45.54 18.47 26.50
CA LEU A 172 -46.39 19.48 25.85
C LEU A 172 -47.76 18.94 25.40
N ARG A 173 -47.98 17.63 25.49
CA ARG A 173 -49.18 16.99 24.96
C ARG A 173 -50.40 17.34 25.81
N GLY A 174 -51.31 18.09 25.21
CA GLY A 174 -52.55 18.52 25.87
C GLY A 174 -52.40 19.77 26.74
N GLU A 175 -51.25 20.46 26.70
CA GLU A 175 -51.11 21.78 27.30
C GLU A 175 -51.81 22.86 26.44
N ASP A 176 -52.41 23.84 27.12
CA ASP A 176 -53.13 24.94 26.48
C ASP A 176 -52.19 25.75 25.56
N GLY A 177 -52.50 25.78 24.27
CA GLY A 177 -51.73 26.51 23.24
C GLY A 177 -50.81 25.64 22.38
N MET A 178 -50.69 24.33 22.65
CA MET A 178 -49.96 23.40 21.80
C MET A 178 -50.90 22.58 20.90
N SER A 179 -50.77 22.79 19.59
CA SER A 179 -51.45 21.96 18.59
C SER A 179 -50.58 20.78 18.18
N GLU A 180 -51.20 19.66 17.80
CA GLU A 180 -50.53 18.44 17.34
C GLU A 180 -49.60 18.73 16.14
N GLU A 181 -49.99 19.65 15.25
CA GLU A 181 -49.20 20.10 14.10
C GLU A 181 -47.91 20.84 14.51
N LEU A 182 -47.97 21.63 15.60
CA LEU A 182 -46.81 22.37 16.11
C LEU A 182 -45.84 21.42 16.85
N GLU A 183 -46.38 20.46 17.59
CA GLU A 183 -45.62 19.39 18.26
C GLU A 183 -44.83 18.56 17.25
N ASP A 184 -45.48 18.12 16.17
CA ASP A 184 -44.84 17.37 15.08
C ASP A 184 -43.74 18.15 14.38
N LYS A 185 -43.95 19.46 14.20
CA LYS A 185 -42.94 20.35 13.61
C LYS A 185 -41.70 20.47 14.48
N ILE A 186 -41.87 20.61 15.80
CA ILE A 186 -40.76 20.69 16.76
C ILE A 186 -39.98 19.36 16.78
N ARG A 187 -40.68 18.23 16.84
CA ARG A 187 -40.06 16.89 16.76
C ARG A 187 -39.29 16.69 15.45
N GLY A 188 -39.87 17.13 14.33
CA GLY A 188 -39.22 17.08 13.02
C GLY A 188 -37.91 17.86 12.97
N ILE A 189 -37.87 19.06 13.55
CA ILE A 189 -36.66 19.90 13.65
C ILE A 189 -35.61 19.23 14.53
N LEU A 190 -35.99 18.71 15.71
CA LEU A 190 -35.07 18.04 16.64
C LEU A 190 -34.43 16.78 16.03
N LEU A 191 -35.21 16.03 15.26
CA LEU A 191 -34.72 14.85 14.53
C LEU A 191 -33.96 15.21 13.24
N GLY A 192 -33.82 16.49 12.89
CA GLY A 192 -33.14 16.96 11.68
C GLY A 192 -33.86 16.58 10.38
N LYS A 193 -35.18 16.42 10.41
CA LYS A 193 -36.04 16.04 9.27
C LYS A 193 -36.75 17.22 8.60
N ALA A 194 -36.52 18.43 9.11
CA ALA A 194 -37.13 19.68 8.63
C ALA A 194 -36.33 20.34 7.51
#